data_AF-A0A957MCR3-F1
#
_entry.id   AF-A0A957MCR3-F1
#
_cell.length_a   1.000
_cell.length_b   1.000
_cell.length_c   1.000
_cell.angle_alpha   90.00
_cell.angle_beta   90.00
_cell.angle_gamma   90.00
#
_symmetry.space_group_name_H-M   'P 1'
#
loop_
_entity.id
_entity.type
_entity.pdbx_description
1 polymer ?
#
loop_
_entity_poly.entity_id
_entity_poly.type
_entity_poly.pdbx_seq_one_letter_code
_entity_poly.pdbx_strand_id
1 'polypeptide(L)' 'VNGKAIRDIAWPPHCTVAAVLRKGDVIAPNGNTVLQAYDEVLAVVRTTERKALADLLGRK' A
#
# COMPACT_ATOMS: atom_id res chain seq x y z
N VAL A 1 -7.97 -3.54 1.11
CA VAL A 1 -7.23 -3.06 2.30
C VAL A 1 -7.80 -1.79 2.95
N ASN A 2 -8.96 -1.27 2.51
CA ASN A 2 -9.55 -0.05 3.07
C ASN A 2 -9.81 -0.16 4.59
N GLY A 3 -9.48 0.90 5.33
CA GLY A 3 -9.69 1.01 6.77
C GLY A 3 -8.66 0.29 7.64
N LYS A 4 -7.62 -0.32 7.04
CA LYS A 4 -6.54 -0.98 7.79
C LYS A 4 -5.31 -0.09 7.90
N ALA A 5 -4.65 -0.12 9.05
CA ALA A 5 -3.32 0.48 9.19
C ALA A 5 -2.31 -0.33 8.39
N ILE A 6 -1.26 0.33 7.88
CA ILE A 6 -0.19 -0.33 7.10
C ILE A 6 0.41 -1.51 7.86
N ARG A 7 0.59 -1.43 9.18
CA ARG A 7 1.13 -2.52 9.98
C ARG A 7 0.24 -3.78 10.02
N ASP A 8 -1.07 -3.62 9.81
CA ASP A 8 -2.06 -4.70 9.94
C ASP A 8 -2.36 -5.40 8.61
N ILE A 9 -1.66 -4.99 7.55
CA ILE A 9 -1.80 -5.57 6.22
C ILE A 9 -0.73 -6.65 6.05
N ALA A 10 -1.16 -7.82 5.57
CA ALA A 10 -0.26 -8.88 5.15
C ALA A 10 0.38 -8.50 3.81
N TRP A 11 1.47 -7.74 3.88
CA TRP A 11 2.23 -7.34 2.70
C TRP A 11 2.95 -8.54 2.08
N PRO A 12 3.16 -8.54 0.75
CA PRO A 12 4.09 -9.47 0.13
C PRO A 12 5.49 -9.32 0.72
N PRO A 13 6.29 -10.40 0.75
CA PRO A 13 7.66 -10.32 1.23
C PRO A 13 8.46 -9.33 0.36
N HIS A 14 9.44 -8.66 0.97
CA HIS A 14 10.27 -7.67 0.25
C HIS A 14 9.47 -6.55 -0.43
N CYS A 15 8.42 -6.06 0.23
CA CYS A 15 7.61 -4.92 -0.18
C CYS A 15 7.77 -3.77 0.82
N THR A 16 8.04 -2.57 0.31
CA THR A 16 8.12 -1.33 1.08
C THR A 16 7.15 -0.32 0.51
N VAL A 17 6.23 0.16 1.33
CA VAL A 17 5.36 1.29 0.96
C VAL A 17 6.16 2.58 1.05
N ALA A 18 6.37 3.25 -0.08
CA ALA A 18 7.18 4.46 -0.18
C ALA A 18 6.36 5.73 0.04
N ALA A 19 5.13 5.77 -0.49
CA ALA A 19 4.25 6.92 -0.37
C ALA A 19 2.77 6.50 -0.48
N VAL A 20 1.90 7.28 0.16
CA VAL A 20 0.45 7.24 -0.06
C VAL A 20 0.04 8.57 -0.65
N LEU A 21 -0.55 8.56 -1.84
CA LEU A 21 -1.15 9.76 -2.44
C LEU A 21 -2.64 9.76 -2.10
N ARG A 22 -3.10 10.87 -1.49
CA ARG A 22 -4.48 11.02 -1.05
C ARG A 22 -4.95 12.42 -1.39
N LYS A 23 -5.99 12.51 -2.22
CA LYS A 23 -6.59 13.80 -2.64
C LYS A 23 -5.57 14.80 -3.23
N GLY A 24 -4.54 14.28 -3.90
CA GLY A 24 -3.47 15.09 -4.51
C GLY A 24 -2.27 15.35 -3.60
N ASP A 25 -2.34 15.01 -2.30
CA ASP A 25 -1.24 15.17 -1.36
C ASP A 25 -0.40 13.90 -1.23
N VAL A 26 0.91 14.07 -1.02
CA VAL A 26 1.84 12.97 -0.73
C VAL A 26 1.99 12.81 0.78
N ILE A 27 1.63 11.65 1.29
CA ILE A 27 1.73 11.28 2.70
C ILE A 27 2.89 10.29 2.86
N ALA A 28 3.85 10.62 3.73
CA ALA A 28 4.89 9.69 4.16
C ALA A 28 4.27 8.62 5.07
N PRO A 29 4.24 7.34 4.66
CA PRO A 29 3.58 6.29 5.41
C PRO A 29 4.38 5.90 6.65
N ASN A 30 3.67 5.53 7.69
CA ASN A 30 4.21 4.81 8.84
C ASN A 30 3.28 3.65 9.21
N GLY A 31 3.67 2.84 10.20
CA GLY A 31 2.87 1.69 10.61
C GLY A 31 1.44 2.03 11.06
N ASN A 32 1.18 3.26 11.53
CA ASN A 32 -0.15 3.73 11.94
C ASN A 32 -0.95 4.39 10.81
N THR A 33 -0.35 4.63 9.64
CA THR A 33 -1.07 5.22 8.51
C THR A 33 -2.18 4.27 8.09
N VAL A 34 -3.43 4.72 8.20
CA VAL A 34 -4.62 3.97 7.78
C VAL A 34 -4.88 4.24 6.31
N LEU A 35 -4.91 3.18 5.50
CA LEU A 35 -5.26 3.29 4.08
C LEU A 35 -6.76 3.54 3.94
N GLN A 36 -7.10 4.49 3.07
CA GLN A 36 -8.46 4.94 2.79
C GLN A 36 -8.86 4.55 1.37
N ALA A 37 -10.17 4.54 1.11
CA ALA A 37 -10.67 4.42 -0.26
C ALA A 37 -10.08 5.54 -1.13
N TYR A 38 -9.74 5.19 -2.37
CA TYR A 38 -9.12 6.08 -3.35
C TYR A 38 -7.70 6.55 -3.04
N ASP A 39 -7.05 6.00 -2.01
CA ASP A 39 -5.61 6.16 -1.86
C ASP A 39 -4.89 5.48 -3.03
N GLU A 40 -3.89 6.16 -3.58
CA GLU A 40 -2.91 5.55 -4.47
C GLU A 40 -1.66 5.23 -3.66
N VAL A 41 -1.20 3.98 -3.73
CA VAL A 41 -0.06 3.50 -2.95
C VAL A 41 1.12 3.29 -3.87
N LEU A 42 2.19 4.03 -3.63
CA LEU A 42 3.48 3.80 -4.27
C LEU A 42 4.29 2.85 -3.40
N ALA A 43 4.66 1.69 -3.95
CA ALA A 43 5.46 0.70 -3.25
C ALA A 43 6.60 0.18 -4.10
N VAL A 44 7.74 -0.06 -3.45
CA VAL A 44 8.88 -0.77 -4.04
C VAL A 44 8.74 -2.23 -3.67
N VAL A 45 8.82 -3.11 -4.66
CA VAL A 45 8.62 -4.55 -4.47
C VAL A 45 9.53 -5.33 -5.41
N ARG A 46 9.95 -6.53 -5.00
CA ARG A 46 10.62 -7.46 -5.94
C ARG A 46 9.69 -7.85 -7.07
N THR A 47 10.24 -8.02 -8.27
CA THR A 47 9.48 -8.43 -9.46
C THR A 47 8.68 -9.71 -9.25
N THR A 48 9.20 -10.66 -8.45
CA THR A 48 8.54 -11.93 -8.10
C THR A 48 7.22 -11.72 -7.35
N GLU A 49 7.14 -10.67 -6.52
CA GLU A 49 5.97 -10.40 -5.67
C GLU A 49 5.01 -9.36 -6.27
N ARG A 50 5.31 -8.85 -7.48
CA ARG A 50 4.49 -7.84 -8.17
C ARG A 50 3.03 -8.26 -8.28
N LYS A 51 2.77 -9.55 -8.58
CA LYS A 51 1.41 -10.08 -8.70
C LYS A 51 0.70 -10.09 -7.35
N ALA A 52 1.37 -10.52 -6.28
CA ALA A 52 0.79 -10.53 -4.94
C ALA A 52 0.41 -9.11 -4.47
N LEU A 53 1.26 -8.11 -4.76
CA LEU A 53 0.94 -6.71 -4.49
C LEU A 53 -0.27 -6.22 -5.30
N ALA A 54 -0.32 -6.55 -6.60
CA ALA A 54 -1.43 -6.20 -7.47
C ALA A 54 -2.74 -6.87 -7.02
N ASP A 55 -2.71 -8.12 -6.58
CA ASP A 55 -3.89 -8.84 -6.06
C ASP A 55 -4.38 -8.24 -4.72
N LEU A 56 -3.46 -7.70 -3.90
CA LEU A 56 -3.77 -7.08 -2.60
C LEU A 56 -4.39 -5.67 -2.72
N LEU A 57 -3.85 -4.84 -3.60
CA LEU A 57 -4.22 -3.42 -3.76
C LEU A 57 -5.09 -3.13 -4.99
N GLY A 58 -5.14 -4.06 -5.94
CA GLY A 58 -5.91 -3.92 -7.17
C GLY A 58 -7.40 -3.78 -6.91
N ARG A 59 -8.08 -3.08 -7.83
CA ARG A 59 -9.54 -3.05 -7.86
C ARG A 59 -10.05 -4.44 -8.23
N LYS A 60 -10.88 -5.03 -7.38
CA LYS A 60 -11.91 -5.96 -7.86
C LYS A 60 -13.08 -5.16 -8.42
#